data_AF-A0A3B3HZ63-F1
#
_entry.id   AF-A0A3B3HZ63-F1
#
_cell.length_a   1.000
_cell.length_b   1.000
_cell.length_c   1.000
_cell.angle_alpha   90.00
_cell.angle_beta   90.00
_cell.angle_gamma   90.00
#
_symmetry.space_group_name_H-M   'P 1'
#
loop_
_entity.id
_entity.type
_entity.pdbx_description
1 polymer ?
#
loop_
_entity_poly.entity_id
_entity_poly.type
_entity_poly.pdbx_seq_one_letter_code
_entity_poly.pdbx_strand_id
1 'polypeptide(L)'
;MRYAVRAPVSNRLLVFCRMETVSQALEELLVAAQRQDCLTVGVYESAKLMNVDPDSVVLCLLATDEEDADDIALQIHFTLLQAFCCDNDINILRVSGMRRLAQLLGEDTENSNGNEPRDLHCILVTNPPVQPLQCQALQDVSSFCAESRCRNLWVPCLELKDR
;
A
#
# COMPACT_ATOMS: atom_id res chain seq x y z
N MET A 1 -7.59 1.44 50.61
CA MET A 1 -8.39 1.42 49.38
C MET A 1 -8.11 2.70 48.59
N ARG A 2 -7.26 2.63 47.55
CA ARG A 2 -7.11 3.71 46.56
C ARG A 2 -7.44 3.07 45.21
N TYR A 3 -8.60 3.41 44.67
CA TYR A 3 -8.98 3.04 43.31
C TYR A 3 -8.14 3.90 42.37
N ALA A 4 -7.20 3.27 41.65
CA ALA A 4 -6.52 3.92 40.54
C ALA A 4 -7.52 4.04 39.40
N VAL A 5 -8.03 5.26 39.19
CA VAL A 5 -8.81 5.59 37.99
C VAL A 5 -7.84 5.54 36.81
N ARG A 6 -7.92 4.47 36.02
CA ARG A 6 -7.20 4.35 34.75
C ARG A 6 -7.76 5.42 33.83
N ALA A 7 -6.98 6.47 33.57
CA ALA A 7 -7.38 7.55 32.67
C ALA A 7 -7.68 6.98 31.27
N PRO A 8 -8.70 7.50 30.55
CA PRO A 8 -8.92 7.12 29.17
C PRO A 8 -7.74 7.62 28.34
N VAL A 9 -6.99 6.69 27.75
CA VAL A 9 -5.99 7.02 26.72
C VAL A 9 -6.77 7.70 25.59
N SER A 10 -6.44 8.95 25.27
CA SER A 10 -7.17 9.76 24.29
C SER A 10 -7.33 8.98 22.98
N ASN A 11 -8.56 8.90 22.45
CA ASN A 11 -8.91 8.12 21.27
C ASN A 11 -8.03 8.49 20.04
N ARG A 12 -7.53 9.72 19.98
CA ARG A 12 -6.55 10.19 18.98
C ARG A 12 -5.18 9.53 19.09
N LEU A 13 -4.69 9.26 20.30
CA LEU A 13 -3.38 8.66 20.53
C LEU A 13 -3.39 7.16 20.16
N LEU A 14 -4.49 6.46 20.44
CA LEU A 14 -4.68 5.07 20.01
C LEU A 14 -4.76 4.94 18.48
N VAL A 15 -5.43 5.88 17.80
CA VAL A 15 -5.48 5.93 16.33
C VAL A 15 -4.08 6.20 15.75
N PHE A 16 -3.32 7.13 16.35
CA PHE A 16 -1.98 7.48 15.87
C PHE A 16 -0.98 6.32 15.98
N CYS A 17 -0.87 5.66 17.15
CA CYS A 17 0.00 4.50 17.30
C CYS A 17 -0.39 3.36 16.34
N ARG A 18 -1.68 3.22 16.05
CA ARG A 18 -2.17 2.21 15.13
C ARG A 18 -1.81 2.51 13.68
N MET A 19 -1.84 3.77 13.26
CA MET A 19 -1.40 4.16 11.91
C MET A 19 0.10 3.94 11.73
N GLU A 20 0.92 4.24 12.75
CA GLU A 20 2.35 3.94 12.72
C GLU A 20 2.61 2.43 12.60
N THR A 21 1.87 1.59 13.34
CA THR A 21 2.00 0.13 13.21
C THR A 21 1.61 -0.38 11.84
N VAL A 22 0.58 0.19 11.21
CA VAL A 22 0.12 -0.23 9.88
C VAL A 22 1.09 0.24 8.80
N SER A 23 1.65 1.45 8.89
CA SER A 23 2.71 1.90 7.97
C SER A 23 3.92 0.98 8.06
N GLN A 24 4.35 0.61 9.27
CA GLN A 24 5.46 -0.34 9.43
C GLN A 24 5.13 -1.72 8.85
N ALA A 25 3.93 -2.25 9.12
CA ALA A 25 3.47 -3.50 8.53
C ALA A 25 3.46 -3.42 6.98
N LEU A 26 3.06 -2.29 6.40
CA LEU A 26 3.11 -2.10 4.96
C LEU A 26 4.55 -2.16 4.42
N GLU A 27 5.52 -1.51 5.07
CA GLU A 27 6.92 -1.61 4.67
C GLU A 27 7.43 -3.06 4.74
N GLU A 28 7.13 -3.77 5.83
CA GLU A 28 7.51 -5.17 6.03
C GLU A 28 6.87 -6.09 4.98
N LEU A 29 5.61 -5.84 4.63
CA LEU A 29 4.88 -6.54 3.57
C LEU A 29 5.56 -6.34 2.22
N LEU A 30 5.87 -5.10 1.84
CA LEU A 30 6.50 -4.78 0.56
C LEU A 30 7.85 -5.46 0.42
N VAL A 31 8.69 -5.42 1.46
CA VAL A 31 9.99 -6.11 1.45
C VAL A 31 9.82 -7.63 1.36
N ALA A 32 8.86 -8.21 2.08
CA ALA A 32 8.58 -9.64 2.03
C ALA A 32 8.09 -10.08 0.65
N ALA A 33 7.15 -9.33 0.06
CA ALA A 33 6.61 -9.58 -1.26
C ALA A 33 7.68 -9.43 -2.35
N GLN A 34 8.55 -8.42 -2.25
CA GLN A 34 9.66 -8.24 -3.18
C GLN A 34 10.60 -9.45 -3.17
N ARG A 35 10.96 -9.96 -1.98
CA ARG A 35 11.85 -11.12 -1.84
C ARG A 35 11.27 -12.41 -2.40
N GLN A 36 9.94 -12.51 -2.50
CA GLN A 36 9.23 -13.65 -3.03
C GLN A 36 8.78 -13.44 -4.49
N ASP A 37 9.20 -12.35 -5.15
CA ASP A 37 8.81 -11.99 -6.52
C ASP A 37 7.28 -11.89 -6.69
N CYS A 38 6.61 -11.39 -5.65
CA CYS A 38 5.15 -11.25 -5.54
C CYS A 38 4.69 -9.80 -5.76
N LEU A 39 5.52 -8.97 -6.41
CA LEU A 39 5.22 -7.57 -6.67
C LEU A 39 5.10 -7.30 -8.17
N THR A 40 4.03 -6.62 -8.56
CA THR A 40 3.94 -5.93 -9.85
C THR A 40 4.05 -4.44 -9.59
N VAL A 41 4.95 -3.74 -10.30
CA VAL A 41 5.27 -2.33 -10.04
C VAL A 41 5.05 -1.54 -11.33
N GLY A 42 4.32 -0.42 -11.22
CA GLY A 42 3.93 0.46 -12.30
C GLY A 42 2.44 0.38 -12.62
N VAL A 43 1.86 1.51 -13.02
CA VAL A 43 0.45 1.67 -13.39
C VAL A 43 0.09 0.75 -14.56
N TYR A 44 0.93 0.76 -15.60
CA TYR A 44 0.68 -0.03 -16.81
C TYR A 44 0.76 -1.54 -16.56
N GLU A 45 1.82 -2.01 -15.89
CA GLU A 45 1.97 -3.43 -15.56
C GLU A 45 0.89 -3.93 -14.60
N SER A 46 0.47 -3.08 -13.66
CA SER A 46 -0.65 -3.38 -12.76
C SER A 46 -1.95 -3.57 -13.54
N ALA A 47 -2.29 -2.64 -14.44
CA ALA A 47 -3.47 -2.74 -15.29
C ALA A 47 -3.43 -3.99 -16.19
N LYS A 48 -2.25 -4.33 -16.72
CA LYS A 48 -2.06 -5.54 -17.53
C LYS A 48 -2.30 -6.81 -16.72
N LEU A 49 -1.75 -6.90 -15.51
CA LEU A 49 -1.96 -8.06 -14.63
C LEU A 49 -3.45 -8.21 -14.28
N MET A 50 -4.13 -7.13 -13.89
CA MET A 50 -5.55 -7.20 -13.52
C MET A 50 -6.48 -7.57 -14.68
N ASN A 51 -6.07 -7.33 -15.93
CA ASN A 51 -6.79 -7.82 -17.10
C ASN A 51 -6.62 -9.33 -17.35
N VAL A 52 -5.55 -9.93 -16.81
CA VAL A 52 -5.21 -11.34 -17.03
C VAL A 52 -5.64 -12.22 -15.85
N ASP A 53 -5.27 -11.82 -14.63
CA ASP A 53 -5.46 -12.61 -13.41
C ASP A 53 -5.67 -11.71 -12.17
N PRO A 54 -6.86 -11.08 -12.05
CA PRO A 54 -7.18 -10.23 -10.91
C PRO A 54 -7.33 -11.02 -9.60
N ASP A 55 -7.68 -12.31 -9.68
CA ASP A 55 -7.87 -13.19 -8.52
C ASP A 55 -6.55 -13.44 -7.75
N SER A 56 -5.42 -13.31 -8.43
CA SER A 56 -4.10 -13.40 -7.80
C SER A 56 -3.75 -12.21 -6.92
N VAL A 57 -4.42 -11.06 -7.09
CA VAL A 57 -4.06 -9.79 -6.45
C VAL A 57 -4.70 -9.69 -5.06
N VAL A 58 -3.89 -9.48 -4.03
CA VAL A 58 -4.37 -9.38 -2.63
C VAL A 58 -4.32 -7.97 -2.06
N LEU A 59 -3.50 -7.09 -2.65
CA LEU A 59 -3.37 -5.68 -2.27
C LEU A 59 -2.96 -4.83 -3.47
N CYS A 60 -3.59 -3.68 -3.64
CA CYS A 60 -3.22 -2.62 -4.55
C CYS A 60 -2.81 -1.36 -3.77
N LEU A 61 -1.66 -0.80 -4.12
CA LEU A 61 -1.08 0.39 -3.52
C LEU A 61 -1.01 1.48 -4.57
N LEU A 62 -1.65 2.61 -4.34
CA LEU A 62 -1.54 3.80 -5.19
C LEU A 62 -0.62 4.80 -4.51
N ALA A 63 0.58 5.01 -5.06
CA ALA A 63 1.60 5.88 -4.49
C ALA A 63 1.63 7.24 -5.19
N THR A 64 1.53 8.31 -4.42
CA THR A 64 1.48 9.67 -4.96
C THR A 64 1.84 10.69 -3.88
N ASP A 65 2.63 11.68 -4.25
CA ASP A 65 2.93 12.84 -3.42
C ASP A 65 2.20 14.09 -3.96
N GLU A 66 2.33 15.23 -3.27
CA GLU A 66 1.65 16.48 -3.66
C GLU A 66 2.05 16.96 -5.07
N GLU A 67 3.26 16.63 -5.51
CA GLU A 67 3.79 16.98 -6.84
C GLU A 67 3.02 16.32 -7.99
N ASP A 68 2.38 15.18 -7.74
CA ASP A 68 1.62 14.40 -8.73
C ASP A 68 0.13 14.77 -8.79
N ALA A 69 -0.32 15.68 -7.91
CA ALA A 69 -1.73 16.03 -7.79
C ALA A 69 -2.30 16.68 -9.07
N ASP A 70 -1.45 17.37 -9.82
CA ASP A 70 -1.81 18.05 -11.08
C ASP A 70 -1.65 17.15 -12.32
N ASP A 71 -1.14 15.93 -12.18
CA ASP A 71 -1.07 14.97 -13.29
C ASP A 71 -2.44 14.33 -13.52
N ILE A 72 -3.23 14.95 -14.41
CA ILE A 72 -4.56 14.48 -14.80
C ILE A 72 -4.50 13.04 -15.35
N ALA A 73 -3.47 12.68 -16.12
CA ALA A 73 -3.37 11.35 -16.69
C ALA A 73 -3.20 10.32 -15.57
N LEU A 74 -2.33 10.59 -14.61
CA LEU A 74 -2.14 9.73 -13.45
C LEU A 74 -3.42 9.62 -12.60
N GLN A 75 -4.11 10.73 -12.34
CA GLN A 75 -5.36 10.72 -11.57
C GLN A 75 -6.48 9.92 -12.27
N ILE A 76 -6.53 9.95 -13.62
CA ILE A 76 -7.44 9.08 -14.39
C ILE A 76 -7.09 7.61 -14.16
N HIS A 77 -5.81 7.22 -14.24
CA HIS A 77 -5.41 5.84 -13.98
C HIS A 77 -5.76 5.40 -12.55
N PHE A 78 -5.50 6.23 -11.55
CA PHE A 78 -5.90 5.93 -10.17
C PHE A 78 -7.40 5.73 -10.04
N THR A 79 -8.20 6.56 -10.70
CA THR A 79 -9.66 6.41 -10.69
C THR A 79 -10.09 5.06 -11.28
N LEU A 80 -9.47 4.65 -12.40
CA LEU A 80 -9.76 3.36 -13.03
C LEU A 80 -9.33 2.18 -12.16
N LEU A 81 -8.13 2.24 -11.58
CA LEU A 81 -7.59 1.22 -10.67
C LEU A 81 -8.46 1.09 -9.41
N GLN A 82 -8.89 2.23 -8.84
CA GLN A 82 -9.78 2.25 -7.68
C GLN A 82 -11.12 1.59 -7.99
N ALA A 83 -11.75 1.95 -9.12
CA ALA A 83 -13.02 1.33 -9.52
C ALA A 83 -12.86 -0.19 -9.68
N PHE A 84 -11.81 -0.63 -10.39
CA PHE A 84 -11.56 -2.05 -10.60
C PHE A 84 -11.33 -2.81 -9.28
N CYS A 85 -10.51 -2.28 -8.37
CA CYS A 85 -10.24 -2.93 -7.10
C CYS A 85 -11.49 -3.02 -6.22
N CYS A 86 -12.32 -1.97 -6.22
CA CYS A 86 -13.58 -1.96 -5.49
C CYS A 86 -14.57 -3.00 -6.04
N ASP A 87 -14.68 -3.14 -7.36
CA ASP A 87 -15.61 -4.09 -8.00
C ASP A 87 -15.18 -5.56 -7.80
N ASN A 88 -13.88 -5.81 -7.59
CA ASN A 88 -13.31 -7.15 -7.40
C ASN A 88 -12.92 -7.45 -5.93
N ASP A 89 -13.38 -6.64 -4.96
CA ASP A 89 -13.08 -6.80 -3.53
C ASP A 89 -11.57 -6.85 -3.17
N ILE A 90 -10.71 -6.27 -4.03
CA ILE A 90 -9.27 -6.18 -3.79
C ILE A 90 -9.00 -5.13 -2.70
N ASN A 91 -8.11 -5.43 -1.75
CA ASN A 91 -7.67 -4.41 -0.79
C ASN A 91 -6.90 -3.31 -1.52
N ILE A 92 -7.30 -2.06 -1.32
CA ILE A 92 -6.66 -0.92 -1.96
C ILE A 92 -6.38 0.17 -0.92
N LEU A 93 -5.21 0.80 -1.01
CA LEU A 93 -4.88 1.96 -0.19
C LEU A 93 -4.02 2.96 -0.98
N ARG A 94 -4.07 4.23 -0.57
CA ARG A 94 -3.19 5.29 -1.06
C ARG A 94 -2.01 5.47 -0.11
N VAL A 95 -0.84 5.76 -0.66
CA VAL A 95 0.37 5.97 0.11
C VAL A 95 1.13 7.21 -0.38
N SER A 96 1.60 8.03 0.56
CA SER A 96 2.54 9.13 0.29
C SER A 96 3.92 8.80 0.86
N GLY A 97 4.93 9.57 0.49
CA GLY A 97 6.33 9.32 0.81
C GLY A 97 7.01 8.47 -0.27
N MET A 98 6.92 8.88 -1.53
CA MET A 98 7.46 8.12 -2.66
C MET A 98 8.98 7.90 -2.56
N ARG A 99 9.71 8.86 -1.98
CA ARG A 99 11.15 8.69 -1.70
C ARG A 99 11.42 7.48 -0.81
N ARG A 100 10.65 7.32 0.27
CA ARG A 100 10.77 6.19 1.20
C ARG A 100 10.39 4.88 0.53
N LEU A 101 9.35 4.90 -0.31
CA LEU A 101 8.93 3.76 -1.11
C LEU A 101 10.03 3.29 -2.08
N ALA A 102 10.67 4.22 -2.78
CA ALA A 102 11.78 3.93 -3.70
C ALA A 102 12.97 3.28 -2.98
N GLN A 103 13.35 3.81 -1.81
CA GLN A 103 14.38 3.22 -0.96
C GLN A 103 14.04 1.78 -0.53
N LEU A 104 12.79 1.54 -0.13
CA LEU A 104 12.34 0.21 0.31
C LEU A 104 12.41 -0.83 -0.82
N LEU A 105 12.16 -0.42 -2.05
CA LEU A 105 12.17 -1.29 -3.22
C LEU A 105 13.54 -1.39 -3.91
N GLY A 106 14.58 -0.82 -3.31
CA GLY A 106 15.96 -0.95 -3.79
C GLY A 106 16.25 -0.15 -5.06
N GLU A 107 15.57 0.99 -5.24
CA GLU A 107 16.00 1.98 -6.25
C GLU A 107 17.20 2.74 -5.73
N ASP A 108 18.36 2.10 -5.80
CA ASP A 108 19.63 2.77 -5.63
C ASP A 108 19.84 3.68 -6.84
N THR A 109 19.91 4.99 -6.58
CA THR A 109 20.23 6.07 -7.52
C THR A 109 21.54 5.89 -8.32
N GLU A 110 22.27 4.79 -8.13
CA GLU A 110 23.61 4.57 -8.68
C GLU A 110 23.69 3.49 -9.79
N ASN A 111 22.63 2.68 -10.02
CA ASN A 111 22.65 1.61 -11.03
C ASN A 111 21.67 1.80 -12.21
N SER A 112 20.92 2.90 -12.23
CA SER A 112 20.05 3.24 -13.36
C SER A 112 20.89 3.75 -14.51
N ASN A 113 21.35 2.83 -15.37
CA ASN A 113 21.96 3.12 -16.66
C ASN A 113 20.96 3.89 -17.56
N GLY A 114 20.83 5.20 -17.34
CA GLY A 114 20.34 6.17 -18.32
C GLY A 114 18.91 6.04 -18.84
N ASN A 115 17.99 5.34 -18.17
CA ASN A 115 16.61 5.19 -18.64
C ASN A 115 15.63 5.51 -17.51
N GLU A 116 14.61 6.30 -17.84
CA GLU A 116 13.46 6.82 -17.07
C GLU A 116 13.25 6.34 -15.60
N PRO A 117 12.86 7.25 -14.68
CA PRO A 117 12.50 6.87 -13.31
C PRO A 117 11.43 5.77 -13.35
N ARG A 118 11.57 4.74 -12.51
CA ARG A 118 10.63 3.64 -12.48
C ARG A 118 9.27 4.17 -12.02
N ASP A 119 8.22 3.76 -12.70
CA ASP A 119 6.86 4.06 -12.29
C ASP A 119 6.54 3.28 -10.99
N LEU A 120 6.53 3.99 -9.86
CA LEU A 120 6.16 3.45 -8.55
C LEU A 120 4.72 3.80 -8.15
N HIS A 121 3.95 4.43 -9.04
CA HIS A 121 2.64 4.98 -8.68
C HIS A 121 1.56 3.92 -8.45
N CYS A 122 1.77 2.69 -8.93
CA CYS A 122 0.93 1.55 -8.59
C CYS A 122 1.78 0.33 -8.27
N ILE A 123 1.49 -0.34 -7.15
CA ILE A 123 2.13 -1.60 -6.78
C ILE A 123 1.04 -2.61 -6.42
N LEU A 124 1.09 -3.78 -7.04
CA LEU A 124 0.24 -4.91 -6.68
C LEU A 124 1.05 -5.93 -5.90
N VAL A 125 0.48 -6.40 -4.80
CA VAL A 125 0.95 -7.60 -4.10
C VAL A 125 0.08 -8.76 -4.57
N THR A 126 0.71 -9.82 -5.07
CA THR A 126 0.03 -11.04 -5.49
C THR A 126 0.29 -12.19 -4.53
N ASN A 127 -0.60 -13.17 -4.58
CA ASN A 127 -0.44 -14.42 -3.86
C ASN A 127 0.06 -15.50 -4.83
N PRO A 128 1.25 -16.08 -4.64
CA PRO A 128 1.72 -17.14 -5.52
C PRO A 128 0.81 -18.36 -5.44
N PRO A 129 0.55 -19.05 -6.58
CA PRO A 129 -0.32 -20.22 -6.59
C PRO A 129 0.25 -21.40 -5.78
N VAL A 130 1.57 -21.49 -5.62
CA VAL A 130 2.25 -22.63 -4.97
C VAL A 130 2.62 -22.34 -3.51
N GLN A 131 2.84 -21.08 -3.16
CA GLN A 131 3.26 -20.69 -1.82
C GLN A 131 2.65 -19.33 -1.46
N PRO A 132 1.50 -19.31 -0.78
CA PRO A 132 0.86 -18.07 -0.44
C PRO A 132 1.76 -17.15 0.39
N LEU A 133 1.70 -15.85 0.14
CA LEU A 133 2.40 -14.84 0.91
C LEU A 133 1.78 -14.78 2.32
N GLN A 134 2.30 -15.59 3.23
CA GLN A 134 1.82 -15.65 4.61
C GLN A 134 2.77 -14.85 5.52
N CYS A 135 2.49 -13.56 5.68
CA CYS A 135 3.13 -12.73 6.68
C CYS A 135 2.10 -12.00 7.55
N GLN A 136 2.44 -11.75 8.82
CA GLN A 136 1.57 -11.01 9.75
C GLN A 136 1.25 -9.62 9.20
N ALA A 137 2.24 -8.99 8.57
CA ALA A 137 2.11 -7.71 7.90
C ALA A 137 0.96 -7.65 6.89
N LEU A 138 0.75 -8.70 6.07
CA LEU A 138 -0.37 -8.76 5.14
C LEU A 138 -1.72 -8.77 5.87
N GLN A 139 -1.81 -9.51 6.98
CA GLN A 139 -3.04 -9.60 7.77
C GLN A 139 -3.37 -8.26 8.44
N ASP A 140 -2.35 -7.57 8.95
CA ASP A 140 -2.50 -6.27 9.61
C ASP A 140 -2.98 -5.20 8.62
N VAL A 141 -2.38 -5.15 7.43
CA VAL A 141 -2.79 -4.24 6.34
C VAL A 141 -4.19 -4.59 5.83
N SER A 142 -4.49 -5.88 5.63
CA SER A 142 -5.82 -6.33 5.19
C SER A 142 -6.92 -5.97 6.20
N SER A 143 -6.63 -6.17 7.49
CA SER A 143 -7.54 -5.80 8.59
C SER A 143 -7.77 -4.29 8.64
N PHE A 144 -6.71 -3.49 8.42
CA PHE A 144 -6.82 -2.04 8.32
C PHE A 144 -7.72 -1.61 7.15
N CYS A 145 -7.58 -2.22 5.97
CA CYS A 145 -8.45 -1.97 4.82
C CYS A 145 -9.91 -2.35 5.14
N ALA A 146 -10.14 -3.53 5.71
CA ALA A 146 -11.49 -3.99 6.08
C ALA A 146 -12.17 -3.04 7.09
N GLU A 147 -11.45 -2.61 8.13
CA GLU A 147 -11.98 -1.68 9.11
C GLU A 147 -12.22 -0.28 8.54
N SER A 148 -11.40 0.16 7.59
CA SER A 148 -11.60 1.42 6.87
C SER A 148 -12.87 1.38 6.03
N ARG A 149 -13.13 0.27 5.33
CA ARG A 149 -14.40 0.06 4.60
C ARG A 149 -15.62 0.12 5.52
N CYS A 150 -15.56 -0.47 6.72
CA CYS A 150 -16.62 -0.37 7.73
C CYS A 150 -16.92 1.08 8.18
N ARG A 151 -15.99 2.01 7.93
CA ARG A 151 -16.13 3.45 8.21
C ARG A 151 -16.44 4.28 6.97
N ASN A 152 -16.78 3.64 5.84
CA ASN A 152 -16.98 4.25 4.53
C ASN A 152 -15.71 4.95 3.96
N LEU A 153 -14.53 4.52 4.41
CA LEU A 153 -13.24 4.92 3.85
C LEU A 153 -12.77 3.82 2.91
N TRP A 154 -13.24 3.88 1.66
CA TRP A 154 -13.00 2.84 0.64
C TRP A 154 -11.53 2.72 0.25
N VAL A 155 -10.81 3.84 0.25
CA VAL A 155 -9.38 3.89 -0.07
C VAL A 155 -8.67 4.64 1.05
N PRO A 156 -8.25 3.95 2.13
CA PRO A 156 -7.53 4.58 3.22
C PRO A 156 -6.17 5.11 2.74
N CYS A 157 -5.67 6.16 3.39
CA CYS A 157 -4.36 6.75 3.09
C CYS A 157 -3.36 6.46 4.22
N LEU A 158 -2.12 6.18 3.84
CA LEU A 158 -0.97 6.04 4.74
C LEU A 158 0.17 6.96 4.29
N GLU A 159 1.01 7.37 5.22
CA GLU A 159 2.22 8.14 4.95
C GLU A 159 3.42 7.28 5.35
N LEU A 160 4.37 7.11 4.43
CA LEU A 160 5.67 6.51 4.71
C LEU A 160 6.66 7.61 5.06
N LYS A 161 7.30 7.50 6.22
CA LYS A 161 8.24 8.51 6.71
C LYS A 161 9.68 8.04 6.51
N ASP A 162 10.54 9.00 6.18
CA ASP A 162 11.99 8.80 6.22
C ASP A 162 12.41 8.44 7.68
N ARG A 163 13.39 7.53 7.82
CA ARG A 163 13.89 7.06 9.12
C ARG A 163 15.05 7.89 9.64
#